data_AF-A0A963LUD2-F1
#
_entry.id   AF-A0A963LUD2-F1
#
_cell.length_a   1.000
_cell.length_b   1.000
_cell.length_c   1.000
_cell.angle_alpha   90.00
_cell.angle_beta   90.00
_cell.angle_gamma   90.00
#
_symmetry.space_group_name_H-M   'P 1'
#
loop_
_entity.id
_entity.type
_entity.pdbx_description
1 polymer ?
#
loop_
_entity_poly.entity_id
_entity_poly.type
_entity_poly.pdbx_seq_one_letter_code
_entity_poly.pdbx_strand_id
1 'polypeptide(L)'
;MKIRSIHAFPIASDLLGGPPTTAERRPAWTADAEVASPMSHFPRFKRLRSSWRPRWPSVACLVTADDGSWGLGMTRYGTPV
;
A
#
# COMPACT_ATOMS: atom_id res chain seq x y z
N MET A 1 -0.64 10.97 -29.59
CA MET A 1 -0.64 10.48 -28.21
C MET A 1 -1.43 9.19 -28.15
N LYS A 2 -0.72 8.05 -28.21
CA LYS A 2 -1.27 6.70 -28.02
C LYS A 2 -0.46 5.97 -26.96
N ILE A 3 -1.09 5.05 -26.23
CA ILE A 3 -0.39 4.18 -25.28
C ILE A 3 0.40 3.13 -26.08
N ARG A 4 1.70 3.02 -25.80
CA ARG A 4 2.59 2.01 -26.37
C ARG A 4 2.63 0.74 -25.52
N SER A 5 2.73 0.88 -24.20
CA SER A 5 2.86 -0.26 -23.29
C SER A 5 2.30 0.03 -21.90
N ILE A 6 1.82 -1.04 -21.25
CA ILE A 6 1.39 -1.04 -19.87
C ILE A 6 2.13 -2.16 -19.16
N HIS A 7 2.79 -1.86 -18.05
CA HIS A 7 3.50 -2.83 -17.22
C HIS A 7 2.96 -2.76 -15.78
N ALA A 8 2.34 -3.85 -15.32
CA ALA A 8 1.90 -4.00 -13.93
C ALA A 8 2.90 -4.86 -13.16
N PHE A 9 3.36 -4.39 -12.00
CA PHE A 9 4.36 -5.10 -11.20
C PHE A 9 4.12 -4.88 -9.70
N PRO A 10 4.51 -5.85 -8.84
CA PRO A 10 4.39 -5.70 -7.40
C PRO A 10 5.37 -4.65 -6.87
N ILE A 11 4.93 -3.90 -5.87
CA ILE A 11 5.72 -2.92 -5.12
C ILE A 11 5.57 -3.18 -3.61
N ALA A 12 6.52 -2.73 -2.79
CA ALA A 12 6.49 -2.99 -1.36
C ALA A 12 5.27 -2.34 -0.66
N SER A 13 4.98 -1.07 -0.93
CA SER A 13 3.84 -0.35 -0.36
C SER A 13 3.42 0.84 -1.22
N ASP A 14 2.11 1.10 -1.25
CA ASP A 14 1.52 2.32 -1.82
C ASP A 14 1.50 3.51 -0.83
N LEU A 15 1.73 3.26 0.47
CA LEU A 15 1.64 4.28 1.52
C LEU A 15 2.95 4.55 2.24
N LEU A 16 3.77 3.52 2.43
CA LEU A 16 5.06 3.64 3.05
C LEU A 16 6.02 3.97 1.92
N GLY A 17 6.48 5.22 1.86
CA GLY A 17 7.52 5.63 0.93
C GLY A 17 8.83 4.87 1.16
N GLY A 18 9.92 5.39 0.60
CA GLY A 18 11.25 4.84 0.87
C GLY A 18 11.59 4.80 2.37
N PRO A 19 12.60 4.02 2.77
CA PRO A 19 13.06 3.98 4.15
C PRO A 19 13.34 5.40 4.66
N PRO A 20 12.93 5.73 5.90
CA PRO A 20 13.11 7.08 6.43
C PRO A 20 14.60 7.41 6.52
N THR A 21 14.97 8.58 6.01
CA THR A 21 16.34 9.11 6.09
C THR A 21 16.58 9.96 7.33
N THR A 22 15.52 10.23 8.11
CA THR A 22 15.55 11.06 9.32
C THR A 22 14.72 10.41 10.42
N ALA A 23 15.05 10.71 11.68
CA ALA A 23 14.30 10.22 12.82
C ALA A 23 12.85 10.74 12.81
N GLU A 24 11.91 9.91 13.24
CA GLU A 24 10.52 10.32 13.39
C GLU A 24 10.39 11.42 14.45
N ARG A 25 9.62 12.47 14.15
CA ARG A 25 9.39 13.56 15.11
C ARG A 25 8.46 13.16 16.25
N ARG A 26 7.54 12.23 15.98
CA ARG A 26 6.60 11.62 16.92
C ARG A 26 6.14 10.28 16.35
N PRO A 27 5.79 9.29 17.18
CA PRO A 27 5.21 8.05 16.69
C PRO A 27 3.90 8.32 15.95
N ALA A 28 3.63 7.52 14.92
CA ALA A 28 2.33 7.55 14.25
C ALA A 28 1.22 7.17 15.24
N TRP A 29 0.07 7.84 15.20
CA TRP A 29 -1.06 7.50 16.09
C TRP A 29 -1.52 6.05 15.90
N THR A 30 -1.34 5.49 14.70
CA THR A 30 -1.67 4.11 14.37
C THR A 30 -0.67 3.08 14.93
N ALA A 31 0.41 3.50 15.58
CA ALA A 31 1.41 2.60 16.13
C ALA A 31 0.79 1.66 17.18
N ASP A 32 -0.04 2.22 18.07
CA ASP A 32 -0.59 1.50 19.23
C ASP A 32 -2.12 1.64 19.36
N ALA A 33 -2.78 2.32 18.43
CA ALA A 33 -4.22 2.57 18.53
C ALA A 33 -5.07 1.29 18.36
N GLU A 34 -5.87 0.97 19.38
CA GLU A 34 -6.96 0.00 19.30
C GLU A 34 -8.15 0.58 18.52
N VAL A 35 -8.09 0.47 17.20
CA VAL A 35 -9.18 0.90 16.31
C VAL A 35 -10.25 -0.19 16.23
N ALA A 36 -11.51 0.18 16.44
CA ALA A 36 -12.65 -0.72 16.26
C ALA A 36 -12.72 -1.25 14.82
N SER A 37 -12.81 -2.56 14.66
CA SER A 37 -12.92 -3.27 13.38
C SER A 37 -13.72 -4.56 13.56
N PRO A 38 -14.15 -5.23 12.47
CA PRO A 38 -14.82 -6.52 12.58
C PRO A 38 -14.02 -7.58 13.35
N MET A 39 -12.69 -7.48 13.36
CA MET A 39 -11.82 -8.42 14.07
C MET A 39 -11.63 -8.09 15.55
N SER A 40 -12.13 -6.95 16.05
CA SER A 40 -11.94 -6.50 17.44
C SER A 40 -12.66 -7.39 18.46
N HIS A 41 -13.60 -8.24 18.03
CA HIS A 41 -14.22 -9.27 18.88
C HIS A 41 -13.23 -10.35 19.32
N PHE A 42 -12.13 -10.55 18.57
CA PHE A 42 -11.11 -11.55 18.90
C PHE A 42 -9.97 -10.87 19.68
N PRO A 43 -9.72 -11.23 20.96
CA PRO A 43 -8.70 -10.58 21.78
C PRO A 43 -7.31 -10.56 21.13
N ARG A 44 -6.96 -11.62 20.39
CA ARG A 44 -5.69 -11.73 19.66
C ARG A 44 -5.48 -10.67 18.56
N PHE A 45 -6.54 -10.04 18.07
CA PHE A 45 -6.49 -9.04 16.99
C PHE A 45 -6.91 -7.63 17.41
N LYS A 46 -7.55 -7.49 18.58
CA LYS A 46 -8.08 -6.22 19.08
C LYS A 46 -6.99 -5.16 19.26
N ARG A 47 -5.83 -5.56 19.81
CA ARG A 47 -4.75 -4.64 20.18
C ARG A 47 -4.19 -3.84 19.01
N LEU A 48 -4.02 -4.49 17.85
CA LEU A 48 -3.36 -3.85 16.72
C LEU A 48 -3.98 -4.31 15.41
N ARG A 49 -4.49 -3.37 14.60
CA ARG A 49 -5.15 -3.68 13.32
C ARG A 49 -4.22 -4.38 12.33
N SER A 50 -2.91 -4.17 12.39
CA SER A 50 -1.95 -4.87 11.51
C SER A 50 -1.77 -6.36 11.85
N SER A 51 -2.23 -6.81 13.03
CA SER A 51 -2.12 -8.22 13.45
C SER A 51 -2.90 -9.20 12.58
N TRP A 52 -3.94 -8.74 11.88
CA TRP A 52 -4.79 -9.56 11.03
C TRP A 52 -4.82 -9.12 9.55
N ARG A 53 -4.19 -7.98 9.22
CA ARG A 53 -4.16 -7.49 7.84
C ARG A 53 -3.28 -8.38 6.96
N PRO A 54 -3.66 -8.59 5.69
CA PRO A 54 -2.81 -9.32 4.74
C PRO A 54 -1.48 -8.56 4.54
N ARG A 55 -0.39 -9.31 4.42
CA ARG A 55 0.96 -8.80 4.14
C ARG A 55 1.28 -8.79 2.64
N TRP A 56 0.26 -8.63 1.80
CA TRP A 56 0.45 -8.61 0.37
C TRP A 56 1.20 -7.34 -0.06
N PRO A 57 2.00 -7.42 -1.15
CA PRO A 57 2.54 -6.23 -1.76
C PRO A 57 1.41 -5.31 -2.25
N SER A 58 1.76 -4.09 -2.61
CA SER A 58 0.90 -3.23 -3.43
C SER A 58 1.23 -3.45 -4.92
N VAL A 59 0.47 -2.86 -5.83
CA VAL A 59 0.71 -2.96 -7.27
C VAL A 59 0.91 -1.58 -7.87
N ALA A 60 1.87 -1.47 -8.80
CA ALA A 60 2.05 -0.29 -9.62
C ALA A 60 1.81 -0.62 -11.10
N CYS A 61 1.25 0.32 -11.83
CA CYS A 61 1.06 0.27 -13.27
C CYS A 61 1.83 1.42 -13.92
N LEU A 62 2.85 1.08 -14.70
CA LEU A 62 3.61 2.01 -15.54
C LEU A 62 3.00 2.01 -16.95
N VAL A 63 2.57 3.18 -17.40
CA VAL A 63 2.02 3.39 -18.74
C VAL A 63 3.00 4.26 -19.53
N THR A 64 3.42 3.80 -20.70
CA THR A 64 4.34 4.53 -21.58
C THR A 64 3.65 4.85 -22.91
N ALA A 65 3.71 6.10 -23.34
CA ALA A 65 3.18 6.58 -24.61
C ALA A 65 4.18 6.39 -25.77
N ASP A 66 3.71 6.63 -26.99
CA ASP A 66 4.51 6.55 -28.22
C ASP A 66 5.61 7.62 -28.31
N ASP A 67 5.41 8.78 -27.69
CA ASP A 67 6.39 9.87 -27.60
C ASP A 67 7.42 9.69 -26.46
N GLY A 68 7.36 8.57 -25.74
CA GLY A 68 8.27 8.26 -24.62
C GLY A 68 7.87 8.88 -23.28
N SER A 69 6.83 9.71 -23.24
CA SER A 69 6.24 10.15 -21.96
C SER A 69 5.66 8.95 -21.21
N TRP A 70 5.66 9.03 -19.87
CA TRP A 70 5.16 7.94 -19.03
C TRP A 70 4.42 8.47 -17.81
N GLY A 71 3.52 7.63 -17.29
CA GLY A 71 2.78 7.86 -16.05
C GLY A 71 2.78 6.60 -15.18
N LEU A 72 2.78 6.80 -13.86
CA LEU A 72 2.76 5.72 -12.87
C LEU A 72 1.54 5.88 -11.97
N GLY A 73 0.74 4.83 -11.86
CA GLY A 73 -0.34 4.71 -10.87
C GLY A 73 -0.06 3.58 -9.90
N MET A 74 -0.41 3.74 -8.63
CA MET A 74 -0.21 2.75 -7.57
C MET A 74 -1.52 2.47 -6.86
N THR A 75 -1.77 1.22 -6.50
CA THR A 75 -2.97 0.80 -5.77
C THR A 75 -2.73 -0.50 -5.01
N ARG A 76 -3.76 -1.01 -4.34
CA ARG A 76 -3.79 -2.33 -3.72
C ARG A 76 -4.63 -3.29 -4.53
N TYR A 77 -4.37 -4.58 -4.35
CA TYR A 77 -5.19 -5.64 -4.91
C TYR A 77 -6.63 -5.53 -4.41
N GLY A 78 -7.57 -5.72 -5.34
CA GLY A 78 -8.99 -5.82 -5.05
C GLY A 78 -9.39 -7.22 -4.57
N THR A 79 -10.70 -7.45 -4.46
CA THR A 79 -11.23 -8.80 -4.27
C THR A 79 -10.93 -9.68 -5.48
N PRO A 80 -10.70 -10.99 -5.31
CA PRO A 80 -10.66 -11.92 -6.43
C PRO A 80 -11.93 -11.80 -7.28
N VAL A 81 -11.77 -11.90 -8.60
CA VAL A 81 -12.86 -11.94 -9.61
C VAL A 81 -12.93 -13.32 -10.24
#